data_AF-A0A0Q6W1F2-F1
#
_entry.id   AF-A0A0Q6W1F2-F1
#
_cell.length_a   1.000
_cell.length_b   1.000
_cell.length_c   1.000
_cell.angle_alpha   90.00
_cell.angle_beta   90.00
_cell.angle_gamma   90.00
#
_symmetry.space_group_name_H-M   'P 1'
#
loop_
_entity.id
_entity.type
_entity.pdbx_description
1 polymer ?
#
loop_
_entity_poly.entity_id
_entity_poly.type
_entity_poly.pdbx_seq_one_letter_code
_entity_poly.pdbx_strand_id
1 'polypeptide(L)'
;MSPTTRDRQNAGHVAEQQRKIQREQDAHDRTAAPPAKEKKQEAVQAGVREQPVDLPAQHLDKPGIEAELALKPRFLAPAYEGSHKLQDKVALITGGDSGIGRAVAVLYAREGADVGIVYLDEHQDAEYTKRLVEAEGGRCVLLPGDVKDSGFCQRAVEATVKAFGRLDVLVNNAAFQEHAASLEDLTEERLDQTLRTNVHGYFHMAKAALPHLHNGAAIINTGSVTGFEGSPQLLDYSATKGAIHAFTKALAQNLLPRGIRVNAVAPGPVWTPLNPADKPANDVKTFGQHTDMKRAAQPEELSPAYVFLASPVCSSYITGIVLPITGSVGAE
;
A
#
# COMPACT_ATOMS: atom_id res chain seq x y z
N MET A 1 -20.42 26.45 -46.23
CA MET A 1 -21.66 25.69 -46.47
C MET A 1 -22.67 26.08 -45.41
N SER A 2 -23.80 26.67 -45.79
CA SER A 2 -24.86 27.03 -44.84
C SER A 2 -25.55 25.75 -44.35
N PRO A 3 -25.79 25.57 -43.04
CA PRO A 3 -26.46 24.38 -42.52
C PRO A 3 -27.83 24.23 -43.20
N THR A 4 -28.13 23.02 -43.65
CA THR A 4 -29.35 22.75 -44.42
C THR A 4 -30.58 22.96 -43.54
N THR A 5 -31.74 23.21 -44.15
CA THR A 5 -33.01 23.35 -43.41
C THR A 5 -33.29 22.14 -42.52
N ARG A 6 -32.86 20.94 -42.94
CA ARG A 6 -32.96 19.69 -42.18
C ARG A 6 -32.05 19.67 -40.95
N ASP A 7 -30.83 20.20 -41.06
CA ASP A 7 -29.90 20.32 -39.92
C ASP A 7 -30.41 21.30 -38.86
N ARG A 8 -31.02 22.42 -39.30
CA ARG A 8 -31.64 23.40 -38.39
C ARG A 8 -32.89 22.84 -37.70
N GLN A 9 -33.71 22.07 -38.41
CA GLN A 9 -34.88 21.40 -37.84
C GLN A 9 -34.49 20.32 -36.82
N ASN A 10 -33.45 19.52 -37.11
CA ASN A 10 -32.94 18.50 -36.21
C ASN A 10 -32.35 19.12 -34.93
N ALA A 11 -31.56 20.21 -35.06
CA ALA A 11 -31.04 20.96 -33.92
C ALA A 11 -32.17 21.57 -33.07
N GLY A 12 -33.25 22.06 -33.70
CA GLY A 12 -34.43 22.56 -33.00
C GLY A 12 -35.12 21.49 -32.15
N HIS A 13 -35.27 20.27 -32.70
CA HIS A 13 -35.88 19.14 -31.99
C HIS A 13 -35.04 18.66 -30.81
N VAL A 14 -33.71 18.54 -30.98
CA VAL A 14 -32.78 18.17 -29.90
C VAL A 14 -32.82 19.20 -28.76
N ALA A 15 -32.82 20.50 -29.10
CA ALA A 15 -32.90 21.57 -28.10
C ALA A 15 -34.24 21.56 -27.33
N GLU A 16 -35.34 21.19 -27.98
CA GLU A 16 -36.64 21.03 -27.32
C GLU A 16 -36.66 19.82 -26.36
N GLN A 17 -36.07 18.70 -26.77
CA GLN A 17 -35.90 17.53 -25.92
C GLN A 17 -35.04 17.83 -24.68
N GLN A 18 -33.91 18.52 -24.85
CA GLN A 18 -33.04 18.94 -23.74
C GLN A 18 -33.78 19.87 -22.76
N ARG A 19 -34.54 20.85 -23.27
CA ARG A 19 -35.36 21.74 -22.44
C ARG A 19 -36.48 21.02 -21.71
N LYS A 20 -37.05 19.97 -22.32
CA LYS A 20 -38.05 19.12 -21.66
C LYS A 20 -37.43 18.37 -20.48
N ILE A 21 -36.27 17.73 -20.69
CA ILE A 21 -35.52 17.03 -19.62
C ILE A 21 -35.19 18.00 -18.48
N GLN A 22 -34.70 19.20 -18.79
CA GLN A 22 -34.41 20.22 -17.79
C GLN A 22 -35.65 20.61 -16.99
N ARG A 23 -36.78 20.88 -17.64
CA ARG A 23 -38.03 21.24 -16.93
C ARG A 23 -38.55 20.13 -16.03
N GLU A 24 -38.41 18.88 -16.46
CA GLU A 24 -38.78 17.71 -15.66
C GLU A 24 -37.89 17.59 -14.42
N GLN A 25 -36.58 17.77 -14.57
CA GLN A 25 -35.64 17.79 -13.44
C GLN A 25 -35.87 18.98 -12.51
N ASP A 26 -36.05 20.20 -13.03
CA ASP A 26 -36.33 21.40 -12.24
C ASP A 26 -37.63 21.26 -11.43
N ALA A 27 -38.66 20.61 -11.99
CA ALA A 27 -39.90 20.33 -11.29
C ALA A 27 -39.72 19.30 -10.17
N HIS A 28 -38.94 18.25 -10.43
CA HIS A 28 -38.56 17.27 -9.42
C HIS A 28 -37.76 17.93 -8.28
N ASP A 29 -36.76 18.75 -8.59
CA ASP A 29 -35.90 19.38 -7.59
C ASP A 29 -36.65 20.40 -6.72
N ARG A 30 -37.66 21.09 -7.27
CA ARG A 30 -38.54 21.98 -6.50
C ARG A 30 -39.47 21.25 -5.53
N THR A 31 -39.77 19.98 -5.80
CA THR A 31 -40.66 19.16 -4.97
C THR A 31 -39.90 18.21 -4.06
N ALA A 32 -38.60 18.02 -4.29
CA ALA A 32 -37.71 17.29 -3.42
C ALA A 32 -37.63 17.98 -2.05
N ALA A 33 -37.84 17.20 -0.99
CA ALA A 33 -37.62 17.68 0.37
C ALA A 33 -36.15 18.13 0.51
N PRO A 34 -35.85 19.15 1.36
CA PRO A 34 -34.48 19.48 1.69
C PRO A 34 -33.75 18.21 2.18
N PRO A 35 -32.45 18.07 1.91
CA PRO A 35 -31.71 16.88 2.31
C PRO A 35 -31.92 16.64 3.80
N ALA A 36 -32.38 15.43 4.14
CA ALA A 36 -32.50 15.01 5.52
C ALA A 36 -31.14 15.21 6.20
N LYS A 37 -31.14 15.64 7.48
CA LYS A 37 -29.91 15.67 8.30
C LYS A 37 -29.11 14.41 8.03
N GLU A 38 -27.86 14.56 7.60
CA GLU A 38 -26.98 13.45 7.25
C GLU A 38 -27.02 12.40 8.36
N LYS A 39 -27.63 11.24 8.07
CA LYS A 39 -27.46 10.07 8.92
C LYS A 39 -25.97 9.77 8.93
N LYS A 40 -25.39 9.56 10.11
CA LYS A 40 -24.01 9.11 10.28
C LYS A 40 -23.79 7.91 9.35
N GLN A 41 -23.03 8.11 8.28
CA GLN A 41 -22.84 7.07 7.26
C GLN A 41 -22.12 5.88 7.92
N GLU A 42 -22.70 4.69 7.77
CA GLU A 42 -22.14 3.45 8.31
C GLU A 42 -20.89 3.04 7.54
N ALA A 43 -19.97 2.34 8.20
CA ALA A 43 -18.75 1.87 7.57
C ALA A 43 -19.05 0.83 6.49
N VAL A 44 -18.44 1.02 5.31
CA VAL A 44 -18.66 0.17 4.15
C VAL A 44 -17.89 -1.14 4.30
N GLN A 45 -18.61 -2.26 4.24
CA GLN A 45 -18.07 -3.61 4.31
C GLN A 45 -18.20 -4.30 2.94
N ALA A 46 -17.31 -3.93 2.02
CA ALA A 46 -17.33 -4.46 0.65
C ALA A 46 -16.63 -5.84 0.50
N GLY A 47 -16.04 -6.36 1.58
CA GLY A 47 -15.36 -7.65 1.58
C GLY A 47 -16.26 -8.81 1.99
N VAL A 48 -15.77 -10.03 1.81
CA VAL A 48 -16.47 -11.28 2.19
C VAL A 48 -16.57 -11.51 3.71
N ARG A 49 -15.86 -10.71 4.51
CA ARG A 49 -15.96 -10.69 5.96
C ARG A 49 -15.95 -9.27 6.49
N GLU A 50 -16.75 -9.03 7.52
CA GLU A 50 -16.83 -7.71 8.17
C GLU A 50 -15.53 -7.39 8.89
N GLN A 51 -14.95 -6.23 8.58
CA GLN A 51 -13.72 -5.73 9.19
C GLN A 51 -14.01 -4.84 10.40
N PRO A 52 -13.07 -4.79 11.38
CA PRO A 52 -13.22 -3.91 12.54
C PRO A 52 -13.40 -2.46 12.12
N VAL A 53 -14.42 -1.80 12.70
CA VAL A 53 -14.71 -0.38 12.51
C VAL A 53 -14.16 0.44 13.68
N ASP A 54 -14.35 -0.08 14.89
CA ASP A 54 -13.85 0.54 16.12
C ASP A 54 -12.45 0.02 16.46
N LEU A 55 -11.53 0.94 16.70
CA LEU A 55 -10.15 0.65 17.08
C LEU A 55 -9.93 0.97 18.56
N PRO A 56 -9.12 0.17 19.28
CA PRO A 56 -8.80 0.47 20.67
C PRO A 56 -7.97 1.74 20.77
N ALA A 57 -8.17 2.50 21.84
CA ALA A 57 -7.25 3.58 22.19
C ALA A 57 -5.99 2.95 22.80
N GLN A 58 -4.86 3.08 22.12
CA GLN A 58 -3.58 2.50 22.54
C GLN A 58 -2.41 3.27 21.91
N HIS A 59 -1.25 3.26 22.57
CA HIS A 59 0.00 3.81 22.06
C HIS A 59 1.12 2.80 22.35
N LEU A 60 2.10 2.68 21.46
CA LEU A 60 3.21 1.73 21.56
C LEU A 60 4.56 2.44 21.41
N ASP A 61 5.64 1.85 21.92
CA ASP A 61 7.00 2.28 21.59
C ASP A 61 7.38 1.88 20.15
N LYS A 62 8.41 2.53 19.59
CA LYS A 62 8.93 2.25 18.24
C LYS A 62 10.16 1.31 18.27
N PRO A 63 10.29 0.40 17.29
CA PRO A 63 9.25 0.04 16.32
C PRO A 63 8.10 -0.70 17.00
N GLY A 64 6.88 -0.53 16.48
CA GLY A 64 5.69 -1.07 17.10
C GLY A 64 5.61 -2.60 16.99
N ILE A 65 5.39 -3.29 18.10
CA ILE A 65 5.21 -4.75 18.14
C ILE A 65 3.74 -5.11 17.89
N GLU A 66 3.45 -5.88 16.84
CA GLU A 66 2.10 -6.36 16.50
C GLU A 66 1.52 -7.28 17.58
N ALA A 67 2.39 -8.07 18.21
CA ALA A 67 2.04 -8.92 19.35
C ALA A 67 1.51 -8.13 20.56
N GLU A 68 1.70 -6.81 20.63
CA GLU A 68 1.20 -5.94 21.72
C GLU A 68 -0.12 -5.23 21.40
N LEU A 69 -0.55 -5.20 20.13
CA LEU A 69 -1.81 -4.57 19.76
C LEU A 69 -3.01 -5.26 20.43
N ALA A 70 -3.89 -4.50 21.09
CA ALA A 70 -5.10 -5.03 21.71
C ALA A 70 -6.08 -5.62 20.68
N LEU A 71 -6.19 -4.97 19.51
CA LEU A 71 -6.87 -5.51 18.34
C LEU A 71 -5.83 -6.04 17.36
N LYS A 72 -5.79 -7.36 17.17
CA LYS A 72 -4.86 -7.97 16.21
C LYS A 72 -5.22 -7.62 14.77
N PRO A 73 -4.26 -7.11 13.96
CA PRO A 73 -4.47 -6.91 12.55
C PRO A 73 -4.86 -8.21 11.86
N ARG A 74 -5.71 -8.08 10.87
CA ARG A 74 -6.15 -9.18 10.04
C ARG A 74 -5.28 -9.25 8.79
N PHE A 75 -4.41 -10.26 8.73
CA PHE A 75 -3.41 -10.42 7.66
C PHE A 75 -3.52 -11.76 6.90
N LEU A 76 -4.37 -12.69 7.34
CA LEU A 76 -4.42 -14.05 6.77
C LEU A 76 -5.24 -14.17 5.49
N ALA A 77 -6.18 -13.25 5.21
CA ALA A 77 -7.08 -13.32 4.06
C ALA A 77 -7.70 -14.74 3.88
N PRO A 78 -8.48 -15.27 4.84
CA PRO A 78 -8.90 -16.68 4.81
C PRO A 78 -9.75 -17.09 3.60
N ALA A 79 -10.37 -16.12 2.93
CA ALA A 79 -11.14 -16.35 1.71
C ALA A 79 -10.31 -16.25 0.41
N TYR A 80 -9.01 -15.92 0.51
CA TYR A 80 -8.10 -15.89 -0.61
C TYR A 80 -7.51 -17.29 -0.82
N GLU A 81 -7.89 -17.92 -1.93
CA GLU A 81 -7.36 -19.23 -2.36
C GLU A 81 -6.15 -19.01 -3.28
N GLY A 82 -5.01 -19.62 -2.92
CA GLY A 82 -3.81 -19.59 -3.74
C GLY A 82 -4.04 -20.28 -5.09
N SER A 83 -3.48 -19.71 -6.16
CA SER A 83 -3.60 -20.26 -7.51
C SER A 83 -2.25 -20.37 -8.20
N HIS A 84 -1.18 -20.55 -7.43
CA HIS A 84 0.19 -20.72 -7.90
C HIS A 84 0.71 -19.55 -8.76
N LYS A 85 0.22 -18.33 -8.52
CA LYS A 85 0.58 -17.13 -9.31
C LYS A 85 2.04 -16.73 -9.14
N LEU A 86 2.68 -17.19 -8.07
CA LEU A 86 4.08 -16.95 -7.72
C LEU A 86 4.83 -18.27 -7.51
N GLN A 87 4.39 -19.35 -8.16
CA GLN A 87 5.02 -20.66 -8.06
C GLN A 87 6.52 -20.58 -8.36
N ASP A 88 7.32 -21.14 -7.45
CA ASP A 88 8.79 -21.21 -7.52
C ASP A 88 9.48 -19.84 -7.58
N LYS A 89 8.77 -18.77 -7.17
CA LYS A 89 9.34 -17.42 -7.07
C LYS A 89 10.02 -17.21 -5.72
N VAL A 90 11.02 -16.34 -5.71
CA VAL A 90 11.65 -15.88 -4.48
C VAL A 90 11.37 -14.39 -4.30
N ALA A 91 10.82 -14.03 -3.15
CA ALA A 91 10.55 -12.66 -2.76
C ALA A 91 11.42 -12.22 -1.59
N LEU A 92 11.86 -10.96 -1.60
CA LEU A 92 12.49 -10.30 -0.45
C LEU A 92 11.63 -9.10 -0.04
N ILE A 93 11.17 -9.08 1.20
CA ILE A 93 10.22 -8.08 1.72
C ILE A 93 10.86 -7.34 2.90
N THR A 94 11.00 -6.01 2.80
CA THR A 94 11.41 -5.19 3.94
C THR A 94 10.22 -4.78 4.80
N GLY A 95 10.37 -4.79 6.13
CA GLY A 95 9.25 -4.64 7.06
C GLY A 95 8.22 -5.77 6.88
N GLY A 96 8.70 -6.99 6.63
CA GLY A 96 7.87 -8.17 6.39
C GLY A 96 7.43 -8.90 7.67
N ASP A 97 7.92 -8.46 8.82
CA ASP A 97 7.64 -9.01 10.14
C ASP A 97 6.20 -8.75 10.63
N SER A 98 5.58 -7.65 10.19
CA SER A 98 4.29 -7.17 10.68
C SER A 98 3.48 -6.41 9.61
N GLY A 99 2.24 -6.04 9.95
CA GLY A 99 1.36 -5.19 9.16
C GLY A 99 1.16 -5.67 7.73
N ILE A 100 1.28 -4.72 6.78
CA ILE A 100 1.14 -4.99 5.35
C ILE A 100 2.19 -6.01 4.88
N GLY A 101 3.44 -5.87 5.33
CA GLY A 101 4.52 -6.77 4.91
C GLY A 101 4.28 -8.22 5.34
N ARG A 102 3.77 -8.45 6.55
CA ARG A 102 3.32 -9.78 7.02
C ARG A 102 2.23 -10.36 6.13
N ALA A 103 1.19 -9.58 5.83
CA ALA A 103 0.11 -10.04 4.96
C ALA A 103 0.60 -10.39 3.56
N VAL A 104 1.54 -9.62 3.01
CA VAL A 104 2.17 -9.89 1.72
C VAL A 104 3.03 -11.16 1.78
N ALA A 105 3.85 -11.34 2.82
CA ALA A 105 4.68 -12.53 3.00
C ALA A 105 3.83 -13.81 3.02
N VAL A 106 2.74 -13.82 3.79
CA VAL A 106 1.83 -14.97 3.89
C VAL A 106 1.15 -15.26 2.55
N LEU A 107 0.62 -14.25 1.84
CA LEU A 107 -0.04 -14.49 0.56
C LEU A 107 0.93 -14.88 -0.55
N TYR A 108 2.18 -14.39 -0.51
CA TYR A 108 3.21 -14.83 -1.45
C TYR A 108 3.53 -16.31 -1.25
N ALA A 109 3.67 -16.75 0.00
CA ALA A 109 3.86 -18.15 0.34
C ALA A 109 2.69 -19.03 -0.14
N ARG A 110 1.45 -18.58 0.10
CA ARG A 110 0.23 -19.25 -0.39
C ARG A 110 0.16 -19.35 -1.91
N GLU A 111 0.79 -18.41 -2.62
CA GLU A 111 0.91 -18.43 -4.08
C GLU A 111 2.13 -19.21 -4.60
N GLY A 112 2.87 -19.87 -3.71
CA GLY A 112 3.97 -20.78 -4.03
C GLY A 112 5.36 -20.15 -4.01
N ALA A 113 5.54 -18.98 -3.37
CA ALA A 113 6.83 -18.31 -3.28
C ALA A 113 7.60 -18.63 -1.98
N ASP A 114 8.93 -18.67 -2.08
CA ASP A 114 9.81 -18.57 -0.92
C ASP A 114 10.02 -17.10 -0.55
N VAL A 115 10.16 -16.80 0.75
CA VAL A 115 10.14 -15.41 1.25
C VAL A 115 11.31 -15.12 2.20
N GLY A 116 12.14 -14.14 1.83
CA GLY A 116 13.06 -13.47 2.76
C GLY A 116 12.37 -12.28 3.43
N ILE A 117 12.49 -12.18 4.76
CA ILE A 117 11.90 -11.11 5.57
C ILE A 117 13.02 -10.28 6.19
N VAL A 118 13.11 -9.02 5.78
CA VAL A 118 13.94 -7.99 6.42
C VAL A 118 13.09 -7.22 7.41
N TYR A 119 13.62 -7.00 8.61
CA TYR A 119 12.97 -6.29 9.73
C TYR A 119 14.06 -5.70 10.65
N LEU A 120 13.70 -4.87 11.64
CA LEU A 120 14.70 -4.18 12.46
C LEU A 120 15.11 -5.03 13.66
N ASP A 121 14.25 -5.16 14.66
CA ASP A 121 14.50 -5.86 15.93
C ASP A 121 13.27 -6.59 16.51
N GLU A 122 12.15 -6.60 15.78
CA GLU A 122 10.86 -7.19 16.15
C GLU A 122 10.88 -8.72 16.02
N HIS A 123 11.87 -9.38 16.63
CA HIS A 123 12.19 -10.80 16.43
C HIS A 123 10.98 -11.72 16.69
N GLN A 124 10.14 -11.40 17.68
CA GLN A 124 8.94 -12.19 17.97
C GLN A 124 7.93 -12.15 16.80
N ASP A 125 7.72 -10.97 16.22
CA ASP A 125 6.82 -10.78 15.09
C ASP A 125 7.37 -11.40 13.81
N ALA A 126 8.68 -11.27 13.58
CA ALA A 126 9.37 -11.91 12.46
C ALA A 126 9.29 -13.45 12.54
N GLU A 127 9.57 -14.04 13.70
CA GLU A 127 9.45 -15.50 13.91
C GLU A 127 8.01 -15.99 13.76
N TYR A 128 7.02 -15.20 14.17
CA TYR A 128 5.63 -15.54 13.94
C TYR A 128 5.27 -15.52 12.45
N THR A 129 5.68 -14.49 11.72
CA THR A 129 5.47 -14.43 10.26
C THR A 129 6.18 -15.58 9.54
N LYS A 130 7.40 -15.93 9.95
CA LYS A 130 8.13 -17.09 9.42
C LYS A 130 7.31 -18.37 9.51
N ARG A 131 6.74 -18.66 10.68
CA ARG A 131 5.89 -19.85 10.89
C ARG A 131 4.66 -19.84 9.99
N LEU A 132 4.08 -18.68 9.74
CA LEU A 132 2.94 -18.56 8.83
C LEU A 132 3.33 -18.82 7.37
N VAL A 133 4.47 -18.28 6.92
CA VAL A 133 5.01 -18.58 5.58
C VAL A 133 5.29 -20.07 5.42
N GLU A 134 5.92 -20.68 6.43
CA GLU A 134 6.21 -22.12 6.44
C GLU A 134 4.93 -22.98 6.47
N ALA A 135 3.88 -22.52 7.15
CA ALA A 135 2.58 -23.20 7.19
C ALA A 135 1.84 -23.17 5.84
N GLU A 136 2.08 -22.17 5.00
CA GLU A 136 1.59 -22.09 3.61
C GLU A 136 2.46 -22.93 2.64
N GLY A 137 3.57 -23.52 3.12
CA GLY A 137 4.47 -24.37 2.35
C GLY A 137 5.69 -23.68 1.74
N GLY A 138 5.84 -22.37 1.93
CA GLY A 138 7.01 -21.62 1.46
C GLY A 138 8.19 -21.73 2.43
N ARG A 139 9.42 -21.64 1.93
CA ARG A 139 10.61 -21.49 2.79
C ARG A 139 10.76 -20.03 3.21
N CYS A 140 11.29 -19.81 4.42
CA CYS A 140 11.47 -18.47 4.94
C CYS A 140 12.84 -18.24 5.60
N VAL A 141 13.45 -17.08 5.32
CA VAL A 141 14.67 -16.61 6.00
C VAL A 141 14.43 -15.24 6.64
N LEU A 142 14.95 -15.08 7.86
CA LEU A 142 14.83 -13.88 8.65
C LEU A 142 16.15 -13.09 8.62
N LEU A 143 16.06 -11.80 8.34
CA LEU A 143 17.19 -10.92 8.06
C LEU A 143 17.06 -9.64 8.89
N PRO A 144 17.38 -9.67 10.20
CA PRO A 144 17.31 -8.47 11.04
C PRO A 144 18.41 -7.47 10.66
N GLY A 145 18.05 -6.20 10.52
CA GLY A 145 18.98 -5.10 10.33
C GLY A 145 18.36 -3.86 9.69
N ASP A 146 19.17 -2.80 9.63
CA ASP A 146 18.72 -1.47 9.24
C ASP A 146 18.92 -1.19 7.74
N VAL A 147 17.82 -0.97 7.02
CA VAL A 147 17.83 -0.64 5.58
C VAL A 147 18.56 0.68 5.27
N LYS A 148 18.82 1.54 6.26
CA LYS A 148 19.68 2.72 6.11
C LYS A 148 21.13 2.33 5.79
N ASP A 149 21.60 1.16 6.19
CA ASP A 149 22.94 0.66 5.87
C ASP A 149 22.96 -0.05 4.51
N SER A 150 23.59 0.58 3.53
CA SER A 150 23.78 -0.02 2.19
C SER A 150 24.51 -1.36 2.21
N GLY A 151 25.44 -1.55 3.15
CA GLY A 151 26.16 -2.82 3.32
C GLY A 151 25.25 -3.92 3.86
N PHE A 152 24.36 -3.59 4.79
CA PHE A 152 23.31 -4.50 5.24
C PHE A 152 22.37 -4.89 4.10
N CYS A 153 21.87 -3.92 3.33
CA CYS A 153 21.00 -4.19 2.17
C CYS A 153 21.65 -5.16 1.19
N GLN A 154 22.94 -5.01 0.91
CA GLN A 154 23.70 -5.95 0.09
C GLN A 154 23.74 -7.36 0.72
N ARG A 155 24.13 -7.48 1.99
CA ARG A 155 24.19 -8.76 2.70
C ARG A 155 22.83 -9.45 2.78
N ALA A 156 21.74 -8.70 2.96
CA ALA A 156 20.38 -9.23 3.03
C ALA A 156 19.94 -9.84 1.68
N VAL A 157 20.21 -9.16 0.57
CA VAL A 157 19.97 -9.70 -0.78
C VAL A 157 20.82 -10.94 -1.03
N GLU A 158 22.12 -10.88 -0.74
CA GLU A 158 23.04 -12.01 -0.92
C GLU A 158 22.62 -13.22 -0.08
N ALA A 159 22.18 -13.02 1.17
CA ALA A 159 21.68 -14.07 2.03
C ALA A 159 20.40 -14.72 1.48
N THR A 160 19.49 -13.91 0.92
CA THR A 160 18.27 -14.41 0.26
C THR A 160 18.60 -15.26 -0.95
N VAL A 161 19.48 -14.77 -1.83
CA VAL A 161 19.93 -15.50 -3.02
C VAL A 161 20.69 -16.77 -2.62
N LYS A 162 21.50 -16.73 -1.57
CA LYS A 162 22.19 -17.92 -1.04
C LYS A 162 21.22 -18.98 -0.52
N ALA A 163 20.15 -18.56 0.15
CA ALA A 163 19.17 -19.47 0.73
C ALA A 163 18.27 -20.14 -0.34
N PHE A 164 17.89 -19.37 -1.37
CA PHE A 164 16.85 -19.81 -2.30
C PHE A 164 17.32 -20.00 -3.75
N GLY A 165 18.54 -19.56 -4.07
CA GLY A 165 19.19 -19.71 -5.38
C GLY A 165 18.84 -18.63 -6.40
N ARG A 166 17.87 -17.75 -6.12
CA ARG A 166 17.40 -16.69 -7.02
C ARG A 166 16.74 -15.55 -6.26
N LEU A 167 16.42 -14.46 -6.98
CA LEU A 167 15.53 -13.40 -6.52
C LEU A 167 14.63 -12.98 -7.70
N ASP A 168 13.31 -12.97 -7.49
CA ASP A 168 12.31 -12.63 -8.51
C ASP A 168 11.54 -11.35 -8.16
N VAL A 169 11.29 -11.13 -6.86
CA VAL A 169 10.47 -10.02 -6.39
C VAL A 169 11.17 -9.31 -5.24
N LEU A 170 11.35 -8.00 -5.37
CA LEU A 170 11.72 -7.13 -4.24
C LEU A 170 10.50 -6.32 -3.83
N VAL A 171 10.14 -6.36 -2.55
CA VAL A 171 9.13 -5.48 -1.95
C VAL A 171 9.81 -4.54 -0.97
N ASN A 172 9.94 -3.28 -1.35
CA ASN A 172 10.38 -2.23 -0.43
C ASN A 172 9.15 -1.70 0.33
N ASN A 173 9.06 -2.05 1.61
CA ASN A 173 7.90 -1.73 2.45
C ASN A 173 8.27 -1.15 3.83
N ALA A 174 9.47 -1.41 4.35
CA ALA A 174 9.94 -0.83 5.61
C ALA A 174 9.84 0.70 5.60
N ALA A 175 9.32 1.29 6.67
CA ALA A 175 9.19 2.72 6.80
C ALA A 175 9.31 3.18 8.25
N PHE A 176 9.79 4.41 8.43
CA PHE A 176 9.68 5.19 9.65
C PHE A 176 8.65 6.31 9.43
N GLN A 177 7.80 6.54 10.43
CA GLN A 177 6.91 7.69 10.49
C GLN A 177 6.79 8.14 11.95
N GLU A 178 6.67 9.44 12.15
CA GLU A 178 6.36 10.06 13.43
C GLU A 178 5.48 11.28 13.12
N HIS A 179 4.55 11.65 14.00
CA HIS A 179 3.72 12.84 13.81
C HIS A 179 4.43 14.09 14.34
N ALA A 180 4.23 15.23 13.69
CA ALA A 180 4.68 16.54 14.15
C ALA A 180 3.48 17.50 14.14
N ALA A 181 3.33 18.35 15.16
CA ALA A 181 2.22 19.30 15.21
C ALA A 181 2.49 20.51 14.29
N SER A 182 3.77 20.88 14.13
CA SER A 182 4.20 21.91 13.19
C SER A 182 5.53 21.56 12.52
N LEU A 183 5.94 22.35 11.52
CA LEU A 183 7.24 22.18 10.86
C LEU A 183 8.40 22.45 11.82
N GLU A 184 8.22 23.36 12.77
CA GLU A 184 9.20 23.74 13.79
C GLU A 184 9.51 22.60 14.78
N ASP A 185 8.60 21.63 14.96
CA ASP A 185 8.82 20.44 15.78
C ASP A 185 9.70 19.38 15.08
N LEU A 186 9.94 19.54 13.77
CA LEU A 186 10.71 18.59 12.98
C LEU A 186 12.22 18.86 13.13
N THR A 187 12.89 18.05 13.94
CA THR A 187 14.35 18.15 14.06
C THR A 187 15.06 17.59 12.83
N GLU A 188 16.30 18.03 12.61
CA GLU A 188 17.15 17.53 11.51
C GLU A 188 17.41 16.03 11.64
N GLU A 189 17.59 15.52 12.86
CA GLU A 189 17.81 14.09 13.11
C GLU A 189 16.58 13.27 12.73
N ARG A 190 15.37 13.76 13.04
CA ARG A 190 14.13 13.10 12.65
C ARG A 190 13.95 13.14 11.14
N LEU A 191 14.18 14.28 10.50
CA LEU A 191 14.12 14.41 9.05
C LEU A 191 15.08 13.44 8.34
N ASP A 192 16.34 13.37 8.79
CA ASP A 192 17.35 12.44 8.27
C ASP A 192 16.94 10.98 8.52
N GLN A 193 16.43 10.64 9.71
CA GLN A 193 15.93 9.31 10.03
C GLN A 193 14.79 8.87 9.08
N THR A 194 13.81 9.75 8.82
CA THR A 194 12.70 9.48 7.90
C THR A 194 13.19 9.32 6.45
N LEU A 195 14.04 10.23 5.97
CA LEU A 195 14.58 10.19 4.59
C LEU A 195 15.46 8.98 4.35
N ARG A 196 16.37 8.66 5.27
CA ARG A 196 17.27 7.52 5.12
C ARG A 196 16.52 6.20 5.14
N THR A 197 15.53 6.06 6.01
CA THR A 197 14.74 4.82 6.09
C THR A 197 13.88 4.66 4.84
N ASN A 198 13.09 5.69 4.51
CA ASN A 198 12.02 5.58 3.51
C ASN A 198 12.50 5.81 2.08
N VAL A 199 13.55 6.61 1.88
CA VAL A 199 14.09 6.90 0.54
C VAL A 199 15.40 6.15 0.34
N HIS A 200 16.42 6.38 1.17
CA HIS A 200 17.74 5.75 0.93
C HIS A 200 17.64 4.22 0.99
N GLY A 201 16.89 3.68 1.96
CA GLY A 201 16.64 2.24 2.06
C GLY A 201 16.07 1.62 0.78
N TYR A 202 15.13 2.29 0.12
CA TYR A 202 14.53 1.81 -1.14
C TYR A 202 15.55 1.83 -2.28
N PHE A 203 16.38 2.87 -2.37
CA PHE A 203 17.47 2.92 -3.34
C PHE A 203 18.53 1.85 -3.06
N HIS A 204 18.89 1.63 -1.80
CA HIS A 204 19.92 0.67 -1.39
C HIS A 204 19.47 -0.76 -1.69
N MET A 205 18.26 -1.13 -1.30
CA MET A 205 17.68 -2.44 -1.59
C MET A 205 17.49 -2.68 -3.08
N ALA A 206 16.97 -1.71 -3.83
CA ALA A 206 16.84 -1.83 -5.28
C ALA A 206 18.22 -2.05 -5.93
N LYS A 207 19.20 -1.18 -5.62
CA LYS A 207 20.56 -1.30 -6.16
C LYS A 207 21.21 -2.64 -5.83
N ALA A 208 21.05 -3.14 -4.60
CA ALA A 208 21.56 -4.44 -4.17
C ALA A 208 20.86 -5.61 -4.87
N ALA A 209 19.55 -5.52 -5.12
CA ALA A 209 18.78 -6.56 -5.79
C ALA A 209 19.06 -6.65 -7.29
N LEU A 210 19.35 -5.52 -7.97
CA LEU A 210 19.46 -5.44 -9.42
C LEU A 210 20.39 -6.49 -10.06
N PRO A 211 21.57 -6.84 -9.52
CA PRO A 211 22.40 -7.91 -10.10
C PRO A 211 21.75 -9.30 -10.15
N HIS A 212 20.72 -9.53 -9.32
CA HIS A 212 20.04 -10.82 -9.17
C HIS A 212 18.65 -10.87 -9.81
N LEU A 213 18.09 -9.71 -10.17
CA LEU A 213 16.80 -9.62 -10.88
C LEU A 213 16.98 -9.84 -12.39
N HIS A 214 16.10 -10.67 -12.95
CA HIS A 214 16.09 -11.10 -14.35
C HIS A 214 14.85 -10.60 -15.10
N ASN A 215 14.79 -10.84 -16.41
CA ASN A 215 13.60 -10.54 -17.21
C ASN A 215 12.37 -11.25 -16.63
N GLY A 216 11.29 -10.51 -16.38
CA GLY A 216 10.06 -10.99 -15.73
C GLY A 216 10.02 -10.75 -14.22
N ALA A 217 11.10 -10.27 -13.61
CA ALA A 217 11.14 -9.88 -12.20
C ALA A 217 10.33 -8.61 -11.92
N ALA A 218 10.03 -8.38 -10.64
CA ALA A 218 9.25 -7.24 -10.19
C ALA A 218 9.88 -6.54 -8.97
N ILE A 219 9.76 -5.22 -8.93
CA ILE A 219 9.99 -4.40 -7.74
C ILE A 219 8.67 -3.73 -7.37
N ILE A 220 8.26 -3.86 -6.12
CA ILE A 220 7.05 -3.23 -5.61
C ILE A 220 7.42 -2.35 -4.43
N ASN A 221 7.04 -1.08 -4.51
CA ASN A 221 7.31 -0.10 -3.46
C ASN A 221 6.02 0.24 -2.72
N THR A 222 6.03 0.21 -1.39
CA THR A 222 4.92 0.73 -0.59
C THR A 222 5.02 2.26 -0.49
N GLY A 223 4.20 2.96 -1.27
CA GLY A 223 3.93 4.38 -1.18
C GLY A 223 2.97 4.71 -0.02
N SER A 224 2.13 5.72 -0.22
CA SER A 224 1.06 6.13 0.70
C SER A 224 0.13 7.10 -0.03
N VAL A 225 -1.13 7.19 0.38
CA VAL A 225 -2.04 8.27 -0.04
C VAL A 225 -1.46 9.66 0.29
N THR A 226 -0.68 9.77 1.38
CA THR A 226 -0.02 11.02 1.75
C THR A 226 1.05 11.47 0.76
N GLY A 227 1.54 10.58 -0.11
CA GLY A 227 2.41 10.97 -1.23
C GLY A 227 1.69 11.73 -2.34
N PHE A 228 0.36 11.62 -2.40
CA PHE A 228 -0.51 12.35 -3.33
C PHE A 228 -1.10 13.60 -2.69
N GLU A 229 -1.73 13.41 -1.54
CA GLU A 229 -2.56 14.44 -0.89
C GLU A 229 -1.75 15.31 0.09
N GLY A 230 -0.57 14.84 0.50
CA GLY A 230 0.15 15.39 1.65
C GLY A 230 -0.53 15.06 2.98
N SER A 231 0.05 15.54 4.07
CA SER A 231 -0.57 15.53 5.39
C SER A 231 0.08 16.61 6.26
N PRO A 232 -0.71 17.49 6.92
CA PRO A 232 -0.18 18.60 7.70
C PRO A 232 0.60 18.15 8.94
N GLN A 233 0.43 16.89 9.39
CA GLN A 233 1.12 16.36 10.58
C GLN A 233 2.26 15.39 10.25
N LEU A 234 2.49 15.13 8.96
CA LEU A 234 3.43 14.12 8.47
C LEU A 234 4.25 14.71 7.31
N LEU A 235 4.89 15.86 7.52
CA LEU A 235 5.55 16.61 6.43
C LEU A 235 6.72 15.83 5.82
N ASP A 236 7.65 15.36 6.65
CA ASP A 236 8.79 14.53 6.26
C ASP A 236 8.33 13.21 5.63
N TYR A 237 7.41 12.50 6.28
CA TYR A 237 6.87 11.24 5.79
C TYR A 237 6.17 11.41 4.43
N SER A 238 5.29 12.40 4.27
CA SER A 238 4.60 12.69 3.00
C SER A 238 5.59 13.01 1.88
N ALA A 239 6.63 13.80 2.17
CA ALA A 239 7.71 14.07 1.23
C ALA A 239 8.43 12.78 0.80
N THR A 240 8.73 11.86 1.72
CA THR A 240 9.33 10.57 1.38
C THR A 240 8.42 9.69 0.52
N LYS A 241 7.10 9.73 0.76
CA LYS A 241 6.14 8.93 -0.01
C LYS A 241 5.94 9.48 -1.42
N GLY A 242 5.94 10.80 -1.60
CA GLY A 242 6.02 11.43 -2.92
C GLY A 242 7.33 11.08 -3.65
N ALA A 243 8.46 11.08 -2.94
CA ALA A 243 9.75 10.65 -3.50
C ALA A 243 9.73 9.17 -3.94
N ILE A 244 9.12 8.28 -3.16
CA ILE A 244 8.93 6.86 -3.52
C ILE A 244 8.08 6.72 -4.79
N HIS A 245 7.01 7.51 -4.94
CA HIS A 245 6.17 7.51 -6.14
C HIS A 245 6.96 7.95 -7.39
N ALA A 246 7.72 9.04 -7.28
CA ALA A 246 8.58 9.52 -8.36
C ALA A 246 9.70 8.51 -8.70
N PHE A 247 10.34 7.94 -7.67
CA PHE A 247 11.36 6.91 -7.82
C PHE A 247 10.83 5.67 -8.54
N THR A 248 9.61 5.23 -8.20
CA THR A 248 8.95 4.09 -8.86
C THR A 248 8.79 4.33 -10.36
N LYS A 249 8.27 5.49 -10.75
CA LYS A 249 8.07 5.87 -12.16
C LYS A 249 9.40 5.96 -12.92
N ALA A 250 10.41 6.58 -12.32
CA ALA A 250 11.73 6.72 -12.94
C ALA A 250 12.45 5.37 -13.08
N LEU A 251 12.42 4.53 -12.03
CA LEU A 251 13.06 3.21 -12.04
C LEU A 251 12.37 2.26 -13.02
N ALA A 252 11.04 2.33 -13.15
CA ALA A 252 10.30 1.58 -14.17
C ALA A 252 10.81 1.86 -15.59
N GLN A 253 11.00 3.14 -15.94
CA GLN A 253 11.56 3.53 -17.24
C GLN A 253 12.99 3.04 -17.40
N ASN A 254 13.81 3.17 -16.36
CA ASN A 254 15.21 2.76 -16.38
C ASN A 254 15.38 1.23 -16.58
N LEU A 255 14.51 0.43 -15.95
CA LEU A 255 14.62 -1.03 -15.98
C LEU A 255 13.76 -1.69 -17.07
N LEU A 256 12.99 -0.91 -17.83
CA LEU A 256 12.17 -1.42 -18.93
C LEU A 256 12.98 -2.25 -19.95
N PRO A 257 14.18 -1.83 -20.41
CA PRO A 257 15.00 -2.63 -21.33
C PRO A 257 15.48 -3.96 -20.74
N ARG A 258 15.45 -4.11 -19.40
CA ARG A 258 15.81 -5.35 -18.69
C ARG A 258 14.62 -6.27 -18.46
N GLY A 259 13.41 -5.86 -18.85
CA GLY A 259 12.17 -6.62 -18.62
C GLY A 259 11.79 -6.72 -17.14
N ILE A 260 12.23 -5.78 -16.29
CA ILE A 260 11.89 -5.74 -14.87
C ILE A 260 10.78 -4.69 -14.66
N ARG A 261 9.68 -5.10 -14.04
CA ARG A 261 8.55 -4.22 -13.76
C ARG A 261 8.74 -3.54 -12.42
N VAL A 262 8.41 -2.25 -12.32
CA VAL A 262 8.51 -1.49 -11.07
C VAL A 262 7.21 -0.76 -10.85
N ASN A 263 6.50 -1.08 -9.76
CA ASN A 263 5.22 -0.47 -9.44
C ASN A 263 5.17 -0.09 -7.95
N ALA A 264 4.18 0.70 -7.57
CA ALA A 264 3.92 1.01 -6.17
C ALA A 264 2.48 0.70 -5.79
N VAL A 265 2.27 0.35 -4.52
CA VAL A 265 0.96 0.34 -3.87
C VAL A 265 0.94 1.57 -2.95
N ALA A 266 -0.12 2.36 -2.99
CA ALA A 266 -0.31 3.54 -2.14
C ALA A 266 -1.49 3.28 -1.19
N PRO A 267 -1.23 2.74 0.02
CA PRO A 267 -2.26 2.52 1.00
C PRO A 267 -2.82 3.84 1.55
N GLY A 268 -4.10 3.84 1.89
CA GLY A 268 -4.68 4.80 2.82
C GLY A 268 -4.46 4.39 4.28
N PRO A 269 -5.45 4.60 5.17
CA PRO A 269 -5.32 4.19 6.55
C PRO A 269 -5.46 2.67 6.70
N VAL A 270 -4.36 1.99 7.05
CA VAL A 270 -4.32 0.53 7.29
C VAL A 270 -3.96 0.25 8.74
N TRP A 271 -4.72 -0.59 9.43
CA TRP A 271 -4.44 -0.98 10.82
C TRP A 271 -3.18 -1.82 10.92
N THR A 272 -2.09 -1.21 11.38
CA THR A 272 -0.77 -1.84 11.56
C THR A 272 -0.12 -1.32 12.84
N PRO A 273 0.96 -1.95 13.36
CA PRO A 273 1.68 -1.44 14.54
C PRO A 273 2.24 -0.02 14.36
N LEU A 274 2.47 0.38 13.11
CA LEU A 274 3.01 1.69 12.76
C LEU A 274 2.10 2.85 13.23
N ASN A 275 0.78 2.66 13.34
CA ASN A 275 -0.13 3.76 13.70
C ASN A 275 -0.22 3.98 15.22
N PRO A 276 -0.39 2.94 16.06
CA PRO A 276 -0.34 3.10 17.51
C PRO A 276 1.03 3.53 18.02
N ALA A 277 2.11 3.16 17.31
CA ALA A 277 3.45 3.65 17.63
C ALA A 277 3.71 5.08 17.11
N ASP A 278 2.81 5.66 16.31
CA ASP A 278 2.91 7.02 15.77
C ASP A 278 1.99 8.00 16.51
N LYS A 279 0.73 7.64 16.74
CA LYS A 279 -0.29 8.57 17.20
C LYS A 279 -0.60 8.48 18.70
N PRO A 280 -1.06 9.59 19.31
CA PRO A 280 -1.69 9.54 20.63
C PRO A 280 -2.88 8.58 20.65
N ALA A 281 -3.09 7.89 21.78
CA ALA A 281 -4.09 6.82 21.90
C ALA A 281 -5.53 7.23 21.49
N ASN A 282 -5.93 8.49 21.70
CA ASN A 282 -7.27 8.96 21.34
C ASN A 282 -7.47 9.10 19.82
N ASP A 283 -6.42 9.47 19.08
CA ASP A 283 -6.50 9.65 17.62
C ASP A 283 -6.53 8.30 16.89
N VAL A 284 -5.91 7.29 17.49
CA VAL A 284 -5.92 5.89 17.02
C VAL A 284 -7.36 5.35 16.94
N LYS A 285 -8.24 5.78 17.84
CA LYS A 285 -9.63 5.33 17.94
C LYS A 285 -10.47 5.68 16.70
N THR A 286 -10.18 6.81 16.09
CA THR A 286 -10.90 7.35 14.92
C THR A 286 -10.15 7.10 13.61
N PHE A 287 -9.05 6.34 13.66
CA PHE A 287 -8.19 6.11 12.50
C PHE A 287 -8.96 5.44 11.35
N GLY A 288 -8.92 6.05 10.17
CA GLY A 288 -9.62 5.61 8.97
C GLY A 288 -11.11 5.96 8.88
N GLN A 289 -11.73 6.52 9.92
CA GLN A 289 -13.16 6.91 9.88
C GLN A 289 -13.45 8.10 8.95
N HIS A 290 -12.42 8.84 8.54
CA HIS A 290 -12.55 9.96 7.61
C HIS A 290 -12.65 9.52 6.15
N THR A 291 -12.28 8.27 5.81
CA THR A 291 -12.36 7.75 4.43
C THR A 291 -13.81 7.64 3.97
N ASP A 292 -14.06 7.45 2.67
CA ASP A 292 -15.43 7.22 2.18
C ASP A 292 -15.99 5.88 2.67
N MET A 293 -15.13 4.88 2.89
CA MET A 293 -15.51 3.62 3.51
C MET A 293 -15.68 3.70 5.04
N LYS A 294 -15.38 4.84 5.68
CA LYS A 294 -15.53 5.13 7.12
C LYS A 294 -14.87 4.11 8.06
N ARG A 295 -13.82 3.43 7.61
CA ARG A 295 -13.00 2.50 8.43
C ARG A 295 -11.56 2.44 7.92
N ALA A 296 -10.66 2.00 8.79
CA ALA A 296 -9.33 1.57 8.37
C ALA A 296 -9.42 0.24 7.60
N ALA A 297 -8.56 0.08 6.61
CA ALA A 297 -8.32 -1.21 5.99
C ALA A 297 -7.54 -2.13 6.93
N GLN A 298 -7.69 -3.43 6.74
CA GLN A 298 -6.84 -4.44 7.36
C GLN A 298 -5.72 -4.85 6.38
N PRO A 299 -4.54 -5.28 6.87
CA PRO A 299 -3.41 -5.68 6.00
C PRO A 299 -3.77 -6.67 4.89
N GLU A 300 -4.66 -7.61 5.16
CA GLU A 300 -5.14 -8.59 4.19
C GLU A 300 -5.92 -8.01 3.00
N GLU A 301 -6.42 -6.78 3.12
CA GLU A 301 -7.12 -6.08 2.04
C GLU A 301 -6.13 -5.42 1.07
N LEU A 302 -4.84 -5.38 1.43
CA LEU A 302 -3.76 -4.81 0.61
C LEU A 302 -2.97 -5.91 -0.10
N SER A 303 -2.70 -7.03 0.57
CA SER A 303 -1.81 -8.09 0.07
C SER A 303 -2.19 -8.69 -1.29
N PRO A 304 -3.47 -8.82 -1.70
CA PRO A 304 -3.82 -9.27 -3.05
C PRO A 304 -3.28 -8.37 -4.16
N ALA A 305 -3.17 -7.06 -3.92
CA ALA A 305 -2.60 -6.13 -4.89
C ALA A 305 -1.10 -6.35 -5.10
N TYR A 306 -0.37 -6.75 -4.05
CA TYR A 306 1.03 -7.12 -4.16
C TYR A 306 1.19 -8.41 -4.97
N VAL A 307 0.35 -9.42 -4.76
CA VAL A 307 0.33 -10.64 -5.59
C VAL A 307 0.10 -10.27 -7.06
N PHE A 308 -0.92 -9.44 -7.32
CA PHE A 308 -1.23 -8.96 -8.67
C PHE A 308 -0.02 -8.28 -9.34
N LEU A 309 0.66 -7.37 -8.65
CA LEU A 309 1.81 -6.64 -9.19
C LEU A 309 3.07 -7.50 -9.29
N ALA A 310 3.26 -8.48 -8.41
CA ALA A 310 4.40 -9.40 -8.46
C ALA A 310 4.26 -10.41 -9.59
N SER A 311 3.04 -10.86 -9.87
CA SER A 311 2.78 -11.96 -10.80
C SER A 311 2.83 -11.51 -12.27
N PRO A 312 3.71 -12.09 -13.11
CA PRO A 312 3.77 -11.79 -14.54
C PRO A 312 2.48 -12.14 -15.29
N VAL A 313 1.75 -13.18 -14.86
CA VAL A 313 0.50 -13.58 -15.52
C VAL A 313 -0.65 -12.59 -15.28
N CYS A 314 -0.53 -11.74 -14.26
CA CYS A 314 -1.53 -10.74 -13.92
C CYS A 314 -1.18 -9.34 -14.44
N SER A 315 0.10 -8.98 -14.45
CA SER A 315 0.53 -7.59 -14.63
C SER A 315 1.74 -7.42 -15.57
N SER A 316 1.94 -8.34 -16.52
CA SER A 316 3.04 -8.28 -17.51
C SER A 316 3.10 -6.97 -18.32
N TYR A 317 1.96 -6.31 -18.53
CA TYR A 317 1.86 -5.04 -19.26
C TYR A 317 1.71 -3.82 -18.33
N ILE A 318 2.06 -3.96 -17.04
CA ILE A 318 1.93 -2.90 -16.04
C ILE A 318 3.30 -2.64 -15.39
N THR A 319 3.82 -1.43 -15.61
CA THR A 319 5.02 -0.92 -14.96
C THR A 319 4.93 0.61 -14.84
N GLY A 320 5.46 1.17 -13.76
CA GLY A 320 5.47 2.60 -13.48
C GLY A 320 4.18 3.16 -12.86
N ILE A 321 3.23 2.31 -12.46
CA ILE A 321 2.01 2.78 -11.81
C ILE A 321 2.19 2.95 -10.30
N VAL A 322 1.34 3.78 -9.72
CA VAL A 322 1.09 3.83 -8.28
C VAL A 322 -0.37 3.46 -8.09
N LEU A 323 -0.63 2.32 -7.45
CA LEU A 323 -1.98 1.78 -7.26
C LEU A 323 -2.55 2.25 -5.92
N PRO A 324 -3.53 3.17 -5.89
CA PRO A 324 -4.16 3.62 -4.65
C PRO A 324 -5.08 2.53 -4.07
N ILE A 325 -4.96 2.27 -2.77
CA ILE A 325 -5.88 1.42 -2.00
C ILE A 325 -6.22 2.16 -0.71
N THR A 326 -7.16 3.10 -0.80
CA THR A 326 -7.32 4.16 0.20
C THR A 326 -8.63 4.12 0.98
N GLY A 327 -9.64 3.40 0.48
CA GLY A 327 -11.01 3.49 1.01
C GLY A 327 -11.71 4.82 0.69
N SER A 328 -11.12 5.67 -0.16
CA SER A 328 -11.70 6.93 -0.64
C SER A 328 -11.82 6.92 -2.16
N VAL A 329 -12.92 7.47 -2.68
CA VAL A 329 -13.19 7.58 -4.10
C VAL A 329 -12.35 8.71 -4.68
N GLY A 330 -11.59 8.42 -5.75
CA GLY A 330 -10.82 9.44 -6.47
C GLY A 330 -9.49 9.83 -5.82
N ALA A 331 -8.95 9.03 -4.89
CA ALA A 331 -7.56 9.18 -4.49
C ALA A 331 -6.65 8.78 -5.68
N GLU A 332 -5.79 9.70 -6.14
CA GLU A 332 -4.99 9.58 -7.37
C GLU A 332 -3.50 9.77 -7.15
#